data_AF-A0A8T7EQK3-F1
#
_entry.id   AF-A0A8T7EQK3-F1
#
_cell.length_a   1.000
_cell.length_b   1.000
_cell.length_c   1.000
_cell.angle_alpha   90.00
_cell.angle_beta   90.00
_cell.angle_gamma   90.00
#
_symmetry.space_group_name_H-M   'P 1'
#
loop_
_entity.id
_entity.type
_entity.pdbx_description
1 polymer ?
#
loop_
_entity_poly.entity_id
_entity_poly.type
_entity_poly.pdbx_seq_one_letter_code
_entity_poly.pdbx_strand_id
1 'polypeptide(L)'
;MPRPTPNTGAMSRPSSARTNVWTLRVPEVAQSQRSLVLRDALADSYANCGVVVSRPDAELALYRRMPDLTALRQRPPYQYGSEVTGRARMEIIPLRAIDDRAGGLASHSYVGVALGWSAGALLRDGRWSVAVHLVDAVTDRVVQQDDYALPTTGYGCHVSVFDVPQAEGTYRVMVSVYAWETGERLPVTGYADGRIPLDTFVIAGT
;
A
#
# COMPACT_ATOMS: atom_id res chain seq x y z
N MET A 1 -52.45 37.01 -7.99
CA MET A 1 -51.21 36.68 -7.25
C MET A 1 -50.93 35.19 -7.44
N PRO A 2 -49.87 34.80 -8.15
CA PRO A 2 -49.53 33.38 -8.33
C PRO A 2 -48.69 32.87 -7.14
N ARG A 3 -49.01 31.67 -6.65
CA ARG A 3 -48.25 30.95 -5.60
C ARG A 3 -46.89 30.50 -6.16
N PRO A 4 -45.79 30.58 -5.40
CA PRO A 4 -44.51 30.07 -5.83
C PRO A 4 -44.47 28.54 -5.74
N THR A 5 -43.95 27.91 -6.79
CA THR A 5 -43.64 26.48 -6.91
C THR A 5 -42.53 26.09 -5.91
N PRO A 6 -42.57 24.88 -5.32
CA PRO A 6 -41.49 24.42 -4.46
C PRO A 6 -40.27 24.03 -5.29
N ASN A 7 -39.15 24.58 -4.87
CA ASN A 7 -37.82 24.44 -5.46
C ASN A 7 -37.33 22.98 -5.30
N THR A 8 -37.40 22.16 -6.35
CA THR A 8 -36.69 20.88 -6.45
C THR A 8 -35.21 21.16 -6.58
N GLY A 9 -34.51 21.21 -5.45
CA GLY A 9 -33.09 21.55 -5.39
C GLY A 9 -32.42 20.96 -4.16
N ALA A 10 -32.48 19.65 -3.98
CA ALA A 10 -31.59 18.93 -3.07
C ALA A 10 -30.90 17.79 -3.83
N MET A 11 -30.05 18.15 -4.79
CA MET A 11 -28.94 17.28 -5.16
C MET A 11 -28.04 17.17 -3.94
N SER A 12 -28.24 16.11 -3.16
CA SER A 12 -27.23 15.62 -2.22
C SER A 12 -25.94 15.47 -2.99
N ARG A 13 -24.98 16.39 -2.79
CA ARG A 13 -23.61 16.20 -3.26
C ARG A 13 -23.16 14.84 -2.70
N PRO A 14 -22.69 13.89 -3.52
CA PRO A 14 -22.05 12.71 -2.96
C PRO A 14 -20.90 13.25 -2.09
N SER A 15 -20.95 12.99 -0.79
CA SER A 15 -19.79 13.19 0.07
C SER A 15 -18.63 12.48 -0.61
N SER A 16 -17.57 13.19 -0.99
CA SER A 16 -16.41 12.50 -1.55
C SER A 16 -15.91 11.54 -0.47
N ALA A 17 -16.14 10.25 -0.67
CA ALA A 17 -15.68 9.25 0.27
C ALA A 17 -14.16 9.38 0.34
N ARG A 18 -13.61 9.46 1.56
CA ARG A 18 -12.16 9.59 1.75
C ARG A 18 -11.48 8.37 1.16
N THR A 19 -10.46 8.58 0.34
CA THR A 19 -9.75 7.47 -0.30
C THR A 19 -8.89 6.68 0.68
N ASN A 20 -8.38 7.34 1.73
CA ASN A 20 -7.60 6.75 2.81
C ASN A 20 -8.28 7.01 4.16
N VAL A 21 -8.30 5.99 5.02
CA VAL A 21 -8.73 6.06 6.42
C VAL A 21 -7.57 5.61 7.30
N TRP A 22 -7.29 6.37 8.34
CA TRP A 22 -6.25 6.06 9.31
C TRP A 22 -6.90 5.71 10.64
N THR A 23 -6.47 4.63 11.27
CA THR A 23 -6.97 4.23 12.59
C THR A 23 -5.81 4.18 13.56
N LEU A 24 -5.96 4.84 14.70
CA LEU A 24 -5.02 4.75 15.82
C LEU A 24 -5.60 3.80 16.88
N ARG A 25 -4.78 2.84 17.31
CA ARG A 25 -5.08 1.92 18.41
C ARG A 25 -4.04 2.11 19.51
N VAL A 26 -4.50 2.27 20.74
CA VAL A 26 -3.66 2.28 21.94
C VAL A 26 -3.79 0.90 22.59
N PRO A 27 -2.75 0.05 22.58
CA PRO A 27 -2.86 -1.35 23.01
C PRO A 27 -3.39 -1.54 24.44
N GLU A 28 -3.11 -0.60 25.35
CA GLU A 28 -3.56 -0.61 26.74
C GLU A 28 -5.06 -0.37 26.91
N VAL A 29 -5.71 0.20 25.88
CA VAL A 29 -7.15 0.42 25.88
C VAL A 29 -7.85 -0.82 25.34
N ALA A 30 -8.62 -1.49 26.21
CA ALA A 30 -9.39 -2.67 25.83
C ALA A 30 -10.31 -2.39 24.63
N GLN A 31 -10.38 -3.36 23.71
CA GLN A 31 -11.28 -3.27 22.57
C GLN A 31 -12.74 -3.22 23.05
N SER A 32 -13.46 -2.20 22.60
CA SER A 32 -14.89 -2.08 22.83
C SER A 32 -15.69 -2.64 21.65
N GLN A 33 -16.97 -2.93 21.87
CA GLN A 33 -17.89 -3.27 20.77
C GLN A 33 -17.87 -2.21 19.65
N ARG A 34 -17.71 -0.93 19.98
CA ARG A 34 -17.59 0.15 18.98
C ARG A 34 -16.37 -0.01 18.07
N SER A 35 -15.24 -0.49 18.61
CA SER A 35 -14.02 -0.73 17.83
C SER A 35 -14.14 -1.94 16.89
N LEU A 36 -14.97 -2.93 17.24
CA LEU A 36 -15.30 -4.05 16.35
C LEU A 36 -16.22 -3.59 15.21
N VAL A 37 -17.30 -2.86 15.56
CA VAL A 37 -18.24 -2.31 14.57
C VAL A 37 -17.54 -1.40 13.56
N LEU A 38 -16.56 -0.59 14.00
CA LEU A 38 -15.77 0.24 13.07
C LEU A 38 -14.98 -0.62 12.07
N ARG A 39 -14.35 -1.70 12.52
CA ARG A 39 -13.59 -2.60 11.63
C ARG A 39 -14.52 -3.30 10.63
N ASP A 40 -15.66 -3.78 11.10
CA ASP A 40 -16.67 -4.40 10.24
C ASP A 40 -17.20 -3.41 9.19
N ALA A 41 -17.53 -2.19 9.61
CA ALA A 41 -17.98 -1.14 8.69
C ALA A 41 -16.94 -0.73 7.65
N LEU A 42 -15.64 -0.87 7.95
CA LEU A 42 -14.57 -0.64 6.98
C LEU A 42 -14.41 -1.82 6.03
N ALA A 43 -14.58 -3.06 6.48
CA ALA A 43 -14.33 -4.27 5.69
C ALA A 43 -15.17 -4.33 4.39
N ASP A 44 -16.36 -3.72 4.37
CA ASP A 44 -17.25 -3.70 3.21
C ASP A 44 -16.70 -2.88 2.02
N SER A 45 -15.89 -1.87 2.28
CA SER A 45 -15.49 -0.88 1.25
C SER A 45 -14.02 -0.49 1.29
N TYR A 46 -13.26 -0.98 2.27
CA TYR A 46 -11.86 -0.65 2.48
C TYR A 46 -11.04 -1.93 2.67
N ALA A 47 -9.88 -1.96 2.04
CA ALA A 47 -8.84 -2.93 2.33
C ALA A 47 -7.96 -2.41 3.48
N ASN A 48 -7.65 -3.27 4.45
CA ASN A 48 -6.64 -3.00 5.46
C ASN A 48 -5.26 -3.19 4.82
N CYS A 49 -4.46 -2.12 4.77
CA CYS A 49 -3.11 -2.16 4.20
C CYS A 49 -2.05 -2.50 5.24
N GLY A 50 -2.41 -2.60 6.52
CA GLY A 50 -1.47 -2.90 7.60
C GLY A 50 -1.11 -1.69 8.45
N VAL A 51 -0.14 -1.91 9.34
CA VAL A 51 0.32 -0.95 10.35
C VAL A 51 1.52 -0.18 9.81
N VAL A 52 1.42 1.15 9.84
CA VAL A 52 2.45 2.08 9.36
C VAL A 52 3.35 2.57 10.49
N VAL A 53 2.81 2.67 11.70
CA VAL A 53 3.57 2.97 12.92
C VAL A 53 3.17 1.96 13.98
N SER A 54 4.15 1.27 14.56
CA SER A 54 3.96 0.36 15.68
C SER A 54 4.89 0.78 16.82
N ARG A 55 4.30 1.15 17.95
CA ARG A 55 4.94 1.51 19.21
C ARG A 55 4.23 0.81 20.35
N PRO A 56 4.87 0.64 21.52
CA PRO A 56 4.23 0.01 22.67
C PRO A 56 2.88 0.62 23.06
N ASP A 57 2.74 1.94 22.88
CA ASP A 57 1.57 2.75 23.25
C ASP A 57 0.66 3.12 22.06
N ALA A 58 1.05 2.78 20.83
CA ALA A 58 0.34 3.23 19.63
C ALA A 58 0.58 2.36 18.39
N GLU A 59 -0.50 1.93 17.75
CA GLU A 59 -0.52 1.32 16.43
C GLU A 59 -1.34 2.17 15.47
N LEU A 60 -0.71 2.71 14.43
CA LEU A 60 -1.37 3.46 13.36
C LEU A 60 -1.51 2.56 12.13
N ALA A 61 -2.74 2.22 11.75
CA ALA A 61 -3.03 1.41 10.57
C ALA A 61 -3.65 2.23 9.43
N LEU A 62 -3.35 1.83 8.20
CA LEU A 62 -3.91 2.40 6.97
C LEU A 62 -5.00 1.49 6.41
N TYR A 63 -6.14 2.07 6.10
CA TYR A 63 -7.20 1.47 5.31
C TYR A 63 -7.37 2.24 4.01
N ARG A 64 -7.36 1.54 2.88
CA ARG A 64 -7.54 2.11 1.54
C ARG A 64 -8.91 1.75 1.02
N ARG A 65 -9.67 2.73 0.52
CA ARG A 65 -10.95 2.45 -0.13
C ARG A 65 -10.70 1.53 -1.32
N MET A 66 -11.42 0.41 -1.37
CA MET A 66 -11.34 -0.52 -2.50
C MET A 66 -11.68 0.25 -3.78
N PRO A 67 -10.78 0.25 -4.77
CA PRO A 67 -11.02 0.95 -6.02
C PRO A 67 -12.04 0.18 -6.87
N ASP A 68 -12.65 0.88 -7.82
CA ASP A 68 -13.40 0.20 -8.88
C ASP A 68 -12.41 -0.64 -9.72
N LEU A 69 -12.54 -1.96 -9.60
CA LEU A 69 -11.69 -2.91 -10.31
C LEU A 69 -11.79 -2.76 -11.84
N THR A 70 -12.90 -2.26 -12.36
CA THR A 70 -13.08 -1.99 -13.79
C THR A 70 -12.21 -0.81 -14.21
N ALA A 71 -12.23 0.28 -13.43
CA ALA A 71 -11.36 1.42 -13.64
C ALA A 71 -9.87 1.05 -13.50
N LEU A 72 -9.52 0.20 -12.51
CA LEU A 72 -8.16 -0.33 -12.39
C LEU A 72 -7.73 -1.19 -13.57
N ARG A 73 -8.64 -1.93 -14.23
CA ARG A 73 -8.25 -2.69 -15.43
C ARG A 73 -7.87 -1.78 -16.60
N GLN A 74 -8.37 -0.55 -16.61
CA GLN A 74 -8.17 0.42 -17.68
C GLN A 74 -6.99 1.38 -17.42
N ARG A 75 -6.39 1.38 -16.21
CA ARG A 75 -5.53 2.47 -15.75
C ARG A 75 -4.15 2.20 -15.11
N PRO A 76 -3.55 1.01 -14.93
CA PRO A 76 -2.31 0.93 -14.15
C PRO A 76 -1.06 0.84 -15.04
N PRO A 77 0.04 1.51 -14.67
CA PRO A 77 1.31 1.44 -15.39
C PRO A 77 2.06 0.10 -15.23
N TYR A 78 1.71 -0.71 -14.22
CA TYR A 78 2.49 -1.90 -13.86
C TYR A 78 1.66 -3.19 -13.89
N GLN A 79 2.08 -4.13 -14.75
CA GLN A 79 1.43 -5.42 -14.93
C GLN A 79 2.46 -6.54 -14.86
N TYR A 80 2.28 -7.43 -13.89
CA TYR A 80 3.05 -8.65 -13.70
C TYR A 80 2.36 -9.85 -14.35
N GLY A 81 3.14 -10.81 -14.83
CA GLY A 81 2.67 -12.04 -15.45
C GLY A 81 2.18 -11.86 -16.89
N SER A 82 1.48 -12.88 -17.39
CA SER A 82 1.07 -13.01 -18.80
C SER A 82 -0.37 -13.52 -18.90
N GLU A 83 -0.88 -13.71 -20.12
CA GLU A 83 -2.18 -14.38 -20.27
C GLU A 83 -2.15 -15.86 -19.86
N VAL A 84 -0.97 -16.50 -20.00
CA VAL A 84 -0.77 -17.92 -19.69
C VAL A 84 -0.63 -18.16 -18.19
N THR A 85 0.11 -17.28 -17.50
CA THR A 85 0.37 -17.39 -16.05
C THR A 85 -0.63 -16.64 -15.19
N GLY A 86 -1.46 -15.80 -15.80
CA GLY A 86 -2.29 -14.81 -15.10
C GLY A 86 -1.58 -13.47 -14.96
N ARG A 87 -2.39 -12.43 -14.72
CA ARG A 87 -1.92 -11.06 -14.58
C ARG A 87 -2.20 -10.52 -13.20
N ALA A 88 -1.21 -9.91 -12.57
CA ALA A 88 -1.39 -9.08 -11.39
C ALA A 88 -1.15 -7.62 -11.77
N ARG A 89 -2.00 -6.74 -11.25
CA ARG A 89 -1.87 -5.30 -11.44
C ARG A 89 -1.50 -4.67 -10.11
N MET A 90 -0.52 -3.79 -10.16
CA MET A 90 -0.05 -3.02 -9.02
C MET A 90 -0.47 -1.56 -9.19
N GLU A 91 -0.94 -0.95 -8.12
CA GLU A 91 -1.04 0.49 -7.98
C GLU A 91 -0.16 0.97 -6.83
N ILE A 92 0.46 2.14 -7.02
CA ILE A 92 1.17 2.82 -5.94
C ILE A 92 0.14 3.63 -5.16
N ILE A 93 0.00 3.36 -3.87
CA ILE A 93 -0.83 4.18 -2.97
C ILE A 93 0.10 5.25 -2.40
N PRO A 94 -0.10 6.54 -2.72
CA PRO A 94 0.79 7.58 -2.27
C PRO A 94 0.73 7.68 -0.73
N LEU A 95 1.84 7.31 -0.09
CA LEU A 95 2.12 7.63 1.29
C LEU A 95 3.01 8.85 1.34
N ARG A 96 2.70 9.78 2.24
CA ARG A 96 3.67 10.80 2.62
C ARG A 96 4.61 10.16 3.64
N ALA A 97 5.92 10.33 3.47
CA ALA A 97 6.88 9.96 4.50
C ALA A 97 6.44 10.58 5.83
N ILE A 98 6.37 9.75 6.87
CA ILE A 98 6.12 10.23 8.22
C ILE A 98 7.49 10.59 8.78
N ASP A 99 7.86 11.86 8.68
CA ASP A 99 9.07 12.36 9.33
C ASP A 99 8.79 12.54 10.83
N ASP A 100 9.14 11.53 11.60
CA ASP A 100 9.00 11.53 13.06
C ASP A 100 10.02 12.46 13.76
N ARG A 101 10.93 13.08 13.01
CA ARG A 101 11.84 14.11 13.57
C ARG A 101 11.09 15.30 14.16
N ALA A 102 9.87 15.58 13.69
CA ALA A 102 9.03 16.66 14.20
C ALA A 102 8.40 16.35 15.57
N GLY A 103 8.40 15.09 16.02
CA GLY A 103 7.80 14.63 17.28
C GLY A 103 8.71 14.76 18.51
N GLY A 104 9.95 15.22 18.36
CA GLY A 104 10.87 15.53 19.46
C GLY A 104 11.37 14.36 20.30
N LEU A 105 10.95 13.11 20.02
CA LEU A 105 11.28 11.93 20.84
C LEU A 105 11.64 10.65 20.05
N ALA A 106 11.97 10.73 18.76
CA ALA A 106 12.46 9.55 18.03
C ALA A 106 13.64 9.86 17.09
N SER A 107 14.72 9.12 17.27
CA SER A 107 15.97 9.13 16.50
C SER A 107 15.86 8.42 15.14
N HIS A 108 14.65 8.08 14.69
CA HIS A 108 14.42 7.19 13.54
C HIS A 108 13.45 7.84 12.56
N SER A 109 13.92 8.08 11.33
CA SER A 109 13.06 8.39 10.20
C SER A 109 12.72 7.10 9.46
N TYR A 110 11.52 7.00 8.88
CA TYR A 110 11.08 5.81 8.16
C TYR A 110 10.61 6.14 6.74
N VAL A 111 10.74 5.18 5.83
CA VAL A 111 10.15 5.20 4.48
C VAL A 111 9.00 4.21 4.45
N GLY A 112 7.78 4.71 4.25
CA GLY A 112 6.58 3.91 4.09
C GLY A 112 6.20 3.76 2.61
N VAL A 113 6.02 2.52 2.15
CA VAL A 113 5.63 2.17 0.77
C VAL A 113 4.31 1.42 0.83
N ALA A 114 3.22 2.01 0.33
CA ALA A 114 1.93 1.33 0.25
C ALA A 114 1.63 0.90 -1.19
N LEU A 115 1.30 -0.37 -1.36
CA LEU A 115 1.00 -0.99 -2.65
C LEU A 115 -0.39 -1.59 -2.63
N GLY A 116 -1.16 -1.33 -3.67
CA GLY A 116 -2.45 -1.96 -3.94
C GLY A 116 -2.31 -3.01 -5.04
N TRP A 117 -3.01 -4.12 -4.90
CA TRP A 117 -2.91 -5.27 -5.78
C TRP A 117 -4.27 -5.77 -6.23
N SER A 118 -4.37 -6.09 -7.51
CA SER A 118 -5.46 -6.89 -8.06
C SER A 118 -4.88 -8.03 -8.88
N ALA A 119 -4.93 -9.24 -8.33
CA ALA A 119 -4.47 -10.46 -8.99
C ALA A 119 -5.61 -11.13 -9.78
N GLY A 120 -5.31 -11.63 -10.98
CA GLY A 120 -6.18 -12.50 -11.76
C GLY A 120 -6.25 -13.92 -11.21
N ALA A 121 -7.23 -14.71 -11.65
CA ALA A 121 -7.54 -16.02 -11.07
C ALA A 121 -6.34 -16.99 -10.99
N LEU A 122 -5.50 -17.05 -12.03
CA LEU A 122 -4.34 -17.95 -12.08
C LEU A 122 -3.24 -17.62 -11.05
N LEU A 123 -3.18 -16.39 -10.55
CA LEU A 123 -2.21 -15.96 -9.53
C LEU A 123 -2.76 -16.04 -8.10
N ARG A 124 -4.01 -16.49 -7.92
CA ARG A 124 -4.68 -16.60 -6.62
C ARG A 124 -4.51 -17.98 -5.97
N ASP A 125 -3.55 -18.77 -6.45
CA ASP A 125 -3.24 -20.12 -5.95
C ASP A 125 -2.41 -20.13 -4.65
N GLY A 126 -2.00 -18.95 -4.15
CA GLY A 126 -1.19 -18.81 -2.95
C GLY A 126 0.31 -19.07 -3.16
N ARG A 127 0.77 -19.25 -4.41
CA ARG A 127 2.20 -19.44 -4.72
C ARG A 127 3.00 -18.13 -4.72
N TRP A 128 2.33 -17.00 -4.90
CA TRP A 128 3.01 -15.74 -5.21
C TRP A 128 3.19 -14.87 -3.97
N SER A 129 4.41 -14.35 -3.82
CA SER A 129 4.76 -13.32 -2.85
C SER A 129 5.22 -12.06 -3.55
N VAL A 130 5.08 -10.93 -2.87
CA VAL A 130 5.59 -9.63 -3.26
C VAL A 130 6.81 -9.34 -2.40
N ALA A 131 7.91 -8.99 -3.05
CA ALA A 131 9.10 -8.48 -2.37
C ALA A 131 9.21 -6.97 -2.59
N VAL A 132 9.34 -6.21 -1.50
CA VAL A 132 9.68 -4.79 -1.51
C VAL A 132 11.08 -4.65 -0.95
N HIS A 133 12.03 -4.25 -1.79
CA HIS A 133 13.42 -4.06 -1.42
C HIS A 133 13.73 -2.57 -1.33
N LEU A 134 14.39 -2.17 -0.25
CA LEU A 134 15.22 -0.98 -0.25
C LEU A 134 16.63 -1.40 -0.65
N VAL A 135 17.16 -0.83 -1.73
CA VAL A 135 18.49 -1.16 -2.25
C VAL A 135 19.40 0.07 -2.27
N ASP A 136 20.68 -0.16 -2.08
CA ASP A 136 21.71 0.83 -2.41
C ASP A 136 21.74 1.04 -3.94
N ALA A 137 21.65 2.29 -4.38
CA ALA A 137 21.44 2.58 -5.80
C ALA A 137 22.69 2.30 -6.66
N VAL A 138 23.88 2.31 -6.07
CA VAL A 138 25.16 2.12 -6.76
C VAL A 138 25.48 0.63 -6.91
N THR A 139 25.31 -0.12 -5.83
CA THR A 139 25.71 -1.53 -5.73
C THR A 139 24.57 -2.51 -6.02
N ASP A 140 23.31 -2.03 -6.08
CA ASP A 140 22.08 -2.84 -6.17
C ASP A 140 21.90 -3.82 -4.98
N ARG A 141 22.69 -3.66 -3.91
CA ARG A 141 22.61 -4.50 -2.72
C ARG A 141 21.35 -4.16 -1.92
N VAL A 142 20.57 -5.19 -1.58
CA VAL A 142 19.44 -5.06 -0.65
C VAL A 142 19.97 -4.63 0.73
N VAL A 143 19.46 -3.51 1.23
CA VAL A 143 19.76 -3.02 2.59
C VAL A 143 18.65 -3.38 3.57
N GLN A 144 17.40 -3.38 3.11
CA GLN A 144 16.22 -3.83 3.87
C GLN A 144 15.19 -4.44 2.90
N GLN A 145 14.36 -5.35 3.41
CA GLN A 145 13.37 -6.07 2.63
C GLN A 145 12.15 -6.38 3.47
N ASP A 146 10.99 -6.35 2.81
CA ASP A 146 9.72 -6.82 3.33
C ASP A 146 9.06 -7.72 2.27
N ASP A 147 8.59 -8.90 2.71
CA ASP A 147 7.93 -9.88 1.86
C ASP A 147 6.55 -10.20 2.41
N TYR A 148 5.56 -10.24 1.52
CA TYR A 148 4.19 -10.62 1.88
C TYR A 148 3.50 -11.39 0.77
N ALA A 149 2.48 -12.16 1.12
CA ALA A 149 1.70 -12.91 0.14
C ALA A 149 0.97 -11.97 -0.82
N LEU A 150 1.02 -12.27 -2.12
CA LEU A 150 0.19 -11.60 -3.10
C LEU A 150 -1.30 -11.87 -2.76
N PRO A 151 -2.17 -10.84 -2.70
CA PRO A 151 -3.56 -11.04 -2.30
C PRO A 151 -4.30 -12.06 -3.18
N THR A 152 -4.91 -13.06 -2.54
CA THR A 152 -5.64 -14.15 -3.22
C THR A 152 -7.12 -13.80 -3.48
N THR A 153 -7.63 -12.69 -2.97
CA THR A 153 -9.03 -12.27 -3.14
C THR A 153 -9.15 -10.82 -3.59
N GLY A 154 -9.93 -10.57 -4.65
CA GLY A 154 -10.37 -9.22 -5.03
C GLY A 154 -9.22 -8.22 -5.22
N TYR A 155 -9.28 -7.16 -4.42
CA TYR A 155 -8.21 -6.17 -4.23
C TYR A 155 -7.68 -6.31 -2.80
N GLY A 156 -6.36 -6.26 -2.65
CA GLY A 156 -5.70 -6.13 -1.34
C GLY A 156 -4.66 -5.03 -1.39
N CYS A 157 -4.20 -4.57 -0.24
CA CYS A 157 -3.08 -3.66 -0.15
C CYS A 157 -2.16 -4.06 0.99
N HIS A 158 -0.94 -3.55 0.96
CA HIS A 158 0.08 -3.76 1.98
C HIS A 158 0.93 -2.49 2.14
N VAL A 159 1.38 -2.21 3.36
CA VAL A 159 2.36 -1.17 3.67
C VAL A 159 3.64 -1.82 4.16
N SER A 160 4.72 -1.58 3.46
CA SER A 160 6.09 -1.89 3.91
C SER A 160 6.68 -0.64 4.55
N VAL A 161 7.30 -0.79 5.72
CA VAL A 161 7.94 0.29 6.47
C VAL A 161 9.41 -0.05 6.67
N PHE A 162 10.29 0.83 6.23
CA PHE A 162 11.74 0.67 6.35
C PHE A 162 12.32 1.77 7.22
N ASP A 163 13.30 1.44 8.05
CA ASP A 163 14.16 2.46 8.67
C ASP A 163 14.90 3.23 7.58
N VAL A 164 15.03 4.54 7.71
CA VAL A 164 15.91 5.31 6.83
C VAL A 164 17.37 4.87 7.13
N PRO A 165 18.13 4.40 6.12
CA PRO A 165 19.52 4.03 6.30
C PRO A 165 20.34 5.16 6.93
N GLN A 166 21.28 4.82 7.81
CA GLN A 166 22.15 5.82 8.45
C GLN A 166 23.32 6.24 7.56
N ALA A 167 23.72 5.38 6.62
CA ALA A 167 24.80 5.67 5.70
C ALA A 167 24.32 6.64 4.61
N GLU A 168 25.13 7.66 4.35
CA GLU A 168 24.94 8.56 3.22
C GLU A 168 24.94 7.79 1.91
N GLY A 169 24.12 8.24 0.96
CA GLY A 169 24.04 7.63 -0.35
C GLY A 169 22.68 7.79 -1.01
N THR A 170 22.59 7.22 -2.19
CA THR A 170 21.34 7.15 -2.96
C THR A 170 20.74 5.77 -2.81
N TYR A 171 19.45 5.71 -2.52
CA TYR A 171 18.72 4.46 -2.32
C TYR A 171 17.51 4.39 -3.26
N ARG A 172 17.14 3.17 -3.63
CA ARG A 172 15.98 2.89 -4.49
C ARG A 172 15.02 1.92 -3.80
N VAL A 173 13.73 2.17 -3.96
CA VAL A 173 12.69 1.21 -3.61
C VAL A 173 12.39 0.38 -4.85
N MET A 174 12.57 -0.93 -4.75
CA MET A 174 12.33 -1.90 -5.82
C MET A 174 11.20 -2.84 -5.42
N VAL A 175 10.33 -3.22 -6.36
CA VAL A 175 9.27 -4.21 -6.13
C VAL A 175 9.38 -5.34 -7.13
N SER A 176 9.12 -6.57 -6.69
CA SER A 176 8.94 -7.72 -7.57
C SER A 176 7.87 -8.67 -7.05
N VAL A 177 7.35 -9.53 -7.93
CA VAL A 177 6.47 -10.64 -7.56
C VAL A 177 7.20 -11.94 -7.90
N TYR A 178 7.22 -12.89 -6.98
CA TYR A 178 7.95 -14.15 -7.15
C TYR A 178 7.19 -15.34 -6.55
N ALA A 179 7.46 -16.54 -7.07
CA ALA A 179 6.97 -17.78 -6.50
C ALA A 179 7.79 -18.09 -5.24
N TRP A 180 7.15 -18.13 -4.05
CA TRP A 180 7.88 -18.28 -2.80
C TRP A 180 8.61 -19.62 -2.67
N GLU A 181 8.11 -20.65 -3.36
CA GLU A 181 8.68 -22.01 -3.36
C GLU A 181 10.00 -22.09 -4.14
N THR A 182 10.12 -21.34 -5.24
CA THR A 182 11.22 -21.51 -6.21
C THR A 182 12.10 -20.27 -6.36
N GLY A 183 11.62 -19.10 -5.91
CA GLY A 183 12.27 -17.81 -6.17
C GLY A 183 12.07 -17.28 -7.59
N GLU A 184 11.34 -17.99 -8.46
CA GLU A 184 11.08 -17.54 -9.84
C GLU A 184 10.26 -16.25 -9.84
N ARG A 185 10.75 -15.21 -10.53
CA ARG A 185 10.07 -13.91 -10.62
C ARG A 185 9.07 -13.89 -11.77
N LEU A 186 7.89 -13.31 -11.51
CA LEU A 186 6.97 -12.97 -12.59
C LEU A 186 7.60 -11.88 -13.47
N PRO A 187 7.50 -12.02 -14.81
CA PRO A 187 7.89 -10.93 -15.70
C PRO A 187 6.96 -9.73 -15.45
N VAL A 188 7.49 -8.54 -15.62
CA VAL A 188 6.71 -7.30 -15.55
C VAL A 188 6.85 -6.53 -16.85
N THR A 189 5.74 -5.98 -17.33
CA THR A 189 5.71 -5.23 -18.58
C THR A 189 6.65 -4.03 -18.48
N GLY A 190 7.63 -3.95 -19.39
CA GLY A 190 8.60 -2.86 -19.45
C GLY A 190 9.84 -3.02 -18.58
N TYR A 191 9.97 -4.08 -17.77
CA TYR A 191 11.19 -4.32 -16.98
C TYR A 191 11.66 -5.77 -17.09
N ALA A 192 12.83 -5.97 -17.70
CA ALA A 192 13.36 -7.27 -18.08
C ALA A 192 13.78 -8.15 -16.89
N ASP A 193 14.12 -7.55 -15.75
CA ASP A 193 14.58 -8.26 -14.55
C ASP A 193 13.44 -8.63 -13.57
N GLY A 194 12.18 -8.34 -13.95
CA GLY A 194 11.03 -8.61 -13.09
C GLY A 194 10.90 -7.64 -11.90
N ARG A 195 11.66 -6.54 -11.88
CA ARG A 195 11.65 -5.54 -10.80
C ARG A 195 11.21 -4.17 -11.30
N ILE A 196 10.41 -3.47 -10.50
CA ILE A 196 10.00 -2.09 -10.77
C ILE A 196 10.70 -1.16 -9.77
N PRO A 197 11.46 -0.14 -10.22
CA PRO A 197 11.86 0.97 -9.37
C PRO A 197 10.67 1.88 -9.11
N LEU A 198 10.26 2.02 -7.85
CA LEU A 198 9.14 2.88 -7.46
C LEU A 198 9.57 4.30 -7.15
N ASP A 199 10.70 4.43 -6.46
CA ASP A 199 11.20 5.72 -5.99
C ASP A 199 12.71 5.68 -5.80
N THR A 200 13.34 6.85 -5.78
CA THR A 200 14.76 7.06 -5.51
C THR A 200 14.92 8.25 -4.58
N PHE A 201 15.66 8.08 -3.49
CA PHE A 201 15.92 9.15 -2.55
C PHE A 201 17.39 9.19 -2.12
N VAL A 202 17.81 10.36 -1.65
CA VAL A 202 19.18 10.64 -1.23
C VAL A 202 19.21 10.90 0.26
N ILE A 203 20.18 10.30 0.94
CA ILE A 203 20.56 10.60 2.31
C ILE A 203 21.86 11.37 2.24
N ALA A 204 21.80 12.66 2.57
CA ALA A 204 22.97 13.52 2.63
C ALA A 204 23.63 13.42 4.00
N GLY A 205 24.95 13.53 4.03
CA GLY A 205 25.69 13.77 5.26
C GLY A 205 25.26 15.05 5.94
N THR A 206 25.11 14.97 7.25
CA THR A 206 24.95 16.14 8.13
C THR A 206 26.26 16.86 8.31
#